data_AF-A0A2U1UD06-F1
#
_entry.id   AF-A0A2U1UD06-F1
#
_cell.length_a   1.000
_cell.length_b   1.000
_cell.length_c   1.000
_cell.angle_alpha   90.00
_cell.angle_beta   90.00
_cell.angle_gamma   90.00
#
_symmetry.space_group_name_H-M   'P 1'
#
loop_
_entity.id
_entity.type
_entity.pdbx_description
1 polymer ?
#
loop_
_entity_poly.entity_id
_entity_poly.type
_entity_poly.pdbx_seq_one_letter_code
_entity_poly.pdbx_strand_id
1 'polypeptide(L)'
;MPEADEKLEAISIYRLDETEKRKITFFDTLQPISPNQCVPAQGYVFTEGQQYHFSAKLTSKKKSAAGDFPFSREFITEFSLKKINNNLHVDVIPKDR
;
A
#
# COMPACT_ATOMS: atom_id res chain seq x y z
N MET A 1 1.84 8.00 8.58
CA MET A 1 2.00 9.22 7.76
C MET A 1 3.43 9.29 7.25
N PRO A 2 3.69 9.89 6.07
CA PRO A 2 5.04 10.10 5.58
C PRO A 2 5.86 10.98 6.55
N GLU A 3 7.13 10.68 6.71
CA GLU A 3 8.07 11.44 7.56
C GLU A 3 9.12 12.18 6.72
N ALA A 4 9.38 13.44 7.06
CA ALA A 4 10.42 14.26 6.43
C ALA A 4 10.39 14.24 4.89
N ASP A 5 11.40 13.65 4.24
CA ASP A 5 11.55 13.57 2.78
C ASP A 5 11.06 12.23 2.19
N GLU A 6 10.36 11.41 2.97
CA GLU A 6 9.83 10.14 2.49
C GLU A 6 8.88 10.33 1.31
N LYS A 7 9.09 9.51 0.29
CA LYS A 7 8.27 9.46 -0.93
C LYS A 7 7.86 8.02 -1.20
N LEU A 8 6.75 7.86 -1.90
CA LEU A 8 6.23 6.55 -2.28
C LEU A 8 7.15 5.92 -3.34
N GLU A 9 7.69 4.75 -3.04
CA GLU A 9 8.60 4.00 -3.90
C GLU A 9 7.88 2.85 -4.61
N ALA A 10 7.02 2.15 -3.89
CA ALA A 10 6.33 0.98 -4.41
C ALA A 10 5.02 0.73 -3.67
N ILE A 11 4.15 -0.05 -4.31
CA ILE A 11 2.99 -0.67 -3.69
C ILE A 11 2.98 -2.17 -3.95
N SER A 12 2.27 -2.92 -3.11
CA SER A 12 1.90 -4.30 -3.37
C SER A 12 0.41 -4.46 -3.14
N ILE A 13 -0.29 -5.05 -4.10
CA ILE A 13 -1.71 -5.38 -3.99
C ILE A 13 -1.88 -6.81 -4.48
N TYR A 14 -2.45 -7.67 -3.64
CA TYR A 14 -2.77 -9.05 -4.01
C TYR A 14 -3.93 -9.57 -3.17
N ARG A 15 -4.56 -10.64 -3.67
CA ARG A 15 -5.64 -11.31 -2.94
C ARG A 15 -5.06 -12.26 -1.89
N LEU A 16 -5.67 -12.32 -0.72
CA LEU A 16 -5.18 -13.22 0.35
C LEU A 16 -5.34 -14.71 0.01
N ASP A 17 -6.20 -15.08 -0.93
CA ASP A 17 -6.34 -16.46 -1.42
C ASP A 17 -5.40 -16.80 -2.59
N GLU A 18 -4.59 -15.83 -3.05
CA GLU A 18 -3.60 -16.00 -4.13
C GLU A 18 -2.26 -15.39 -3.72
N THR A 19 -1.80 -15.67 -2.49
CA THR A 19 -0.56 -15.08 -1.94
C THR A 19 0.68 -15.33 -2.78
N GLU A 20 0.72 -16.43 -3.53
CA GLU A 20 1.76 -16.79 -4.48
C GLU A 20 1.84 -15.84 -5.69
N LYS A 21 0.77 -15.09 -5.97
CA LYS A 21 0.72 -14.05 -7.01
C LYS A 21 1.11 -12.66 -6.49
N ARG A 22 1.64 -12.57 -5.27
CA ARG A 22 2.12 -11.31 -4.70
C ARG A 22 3.10 -10.63 -5.65
N LYS A 23 2.75 -9.41 -6.07
CA LYS A 23 3.59 -8.56 -6.91
C LYS A 23 3.84 -7.23 -6.22
N ILE A 24 5.08 -6.78 -6.27
CA ILE A 24 5.46 -5.42 -5.89
C ILE A 24 5.59 -4.61 -7.19
N THR A 25 4.88 -3.49 -7.25
CA THR A 25 4.95 -2.53 -8.36
C THR A 25 5.76 -1.33 -7.88
N PHE A 26 6.93 -1.15 -8.48
CA PHE A 26 7.77 0.03 -8.28
C PHE A 26 7.33 1.14 -9.23
N PHE A 27 7.37 2.37 -8.74
CA PHE A 27 7.20 3.54 -9.59
C PHE A 27 8.53 3.89 -10.24
N ASP A 28 8.51 4.32 -11.51
CA ASP A 28 9.73 4.74 -12.25
C ASP A 28 10.50 5.85 -11.51
N THR A 29 9.77 6.70 -10.80
CA THR A 29 10.31 7.74 -9.92
C THR A 29 9.60 7.73 -8.58
N LEU A 30 10.29 8.14 -7.52
CA LEU A 30 9.68 8.30 -6.20
C LEU A 30 8.56 9.34 -6.25
N GLN A 31 7.34 8.92 -5.94
CA GLN A 31 6.17 9.78 -6.01
C GLN A 31 6.03 10.61 -4.74
N PRO A 32 5.79 11.94 -4.84
CA PRO A 32 5.45 12.74 -3.68
C PRO A 32 4.12 12.23 -3.08
N ILE A 33 4.04 12.19 -1.76
CA ILE A 33 2.84 11.76 -1.06
C ILE A 33 2.62 12.64 0.18
N SER A 34 1.40 13.14 0.33
CA SER A 34 1.00 13.92 1.50
C SER A 34 0.21 13.06 2.49
N PRO A 35 0.15 13.46 3.78
CA PRO A 35 -0.80 12.86 4.71
C PRO A 35 -2.23 12.90 4.13
N ASN A 36 -2.99 11.82 4.31
CA ASN A 36 -4.36 11.64 3.82
C ASN A 36 -4.54 11.61 2.29
N GLN A 37 -3.46 11.63 1.51
CA GLN A 37 -3.53 11.41 0.07
C GLN A 37 -3.72 9.93 -0.23
N CYS A 38 -4.67 9.61 -1.11
CA CYS A 38 -4.86 8.24 -1.60
C CYS A 38 -3.65 7.80 -2.44
N VAL A 39 -3.22 6.56 -2.23
CA VAL A 39 -2.18 5.91 -3.03
C VAL A 39 -2.82 5.33 -4.30
N PRO A 40 -2.23 5.52 -5.50
CA PRO A 40 -2.80 4.97 -6.72
C PRO A 40 -2.74 3.43 -6.72
N ALA A 41 -3.80 2.77 -7.17
CA ALA A 41 -3.90 1.32 -7.24
C ALA A 41 -3.24 0.70 -8.50
N GLN A 42 -2.59 1.50 -9.35
CA GLN A 42 -1.90 1.05 -10.58
C GLN A 42 -2.78 0.18 -11.50
N GLY A 43 -4.06 0.55 -11.64
CA GLY A 43 -5.02 -0.17 -12.49
C GLY A 43 -5.53 -1.49 -11.91
N TYR A 44 -5.21 -1.81 -10.65
CA TYR A 44 -5.76 -2.99 -9.98
C TYR A 44 -7.29 -2.90 -9.90
N VAL A 45 -7.97 -3.93 -10.40
CA VAL A 45 -9.43 -4.03 -10.36
C VAL A 45 -9.81 -4.89 -9.17
N PHE A 46 -10.59 -4.30 -8.26
CA PHE A 46 -11.08 -5.03 -7.10
C PHE A 46 -12.43 -5.69 -7.37
N THR A 47 -12.65 -6.80 -6.66
CA THR A 47 -13.84 -7.65 -6.74
C THR A 47 -14.51 -7.68 -5.37
N GLU A 48 -15.85 -7.68 -5.38
CA GLU A 48 -16.65 -7.84 -4.18
C GLU A 48 -16.40 -9.20 -3.50
N GLY A 49 -16.47 -9.23 -2.16
CA GLY A 49 -16.36 -10.44 -1.36
C GLY A 49 -14.92 -10.94 -1.21
N GLN A 50 -13.97 -10.29 -1.89
CA GLN A 50 -12.58 -10.67 -1.87
C GLN A 50 -11.81 -9.95 -0.77
N GLN A 51 -10.86 -10.67 -0.15
CA GLN A 51 -9.90 -10.13 0.79
C GLN A 51 -8.57 -9.83 0.09
N TYR A 52 -7.99 -8.69 0.44
CA TYR A 52 -6.80 -8.14 -0.17
C TYR A 52 -5.76 -7.79 0.88
N HIS A 53 -4.50 -7.99 0.52
CA HIS A 53 -3.37 -7.36 1.15
C HIS A 53 -2.97 -6.15 0.32
N PHE A 54 -2.76 -5.02 1.00
CA PHE A 54 -2.19 -3.82 0.43
C PHE A 54 -0.98 -3.38 1.24
N SER A 55 0.13 -3.12 0.56
CA SER A 55 1.28 -2.46 1.16
C SER A 55 1.74 -1.24 0.36
N ALA A 56 2.25 -0.24 1.05
CA ALA A 56 2.90 0.93 0.47
C ALA A 56 4.28 1.12 1.10
N LYS A 57 5.31 1.18 0.26
CA LYS A 57 6.69 1.40 0.68
C LYS A 57 7.06 2.87 0.49
N LEU A 58 7.46 3.51 1.58
CA LEU A 58 7.93 4.88 1.61
C LEU A 58 9.44 4.89 1.88
N THR A 59 10.18 5.72 1.14
CA THR A 59 11.64 5.76 1.20
C THR A 59 12.14 7.21 1.26
N SER A 60 13.09 7.46 2.15
CA SER A 60 13.85 8.71 2.29
C SER A 60 15.18 8.57 1.55
N LYS A 61 15.36 9.34 0.48
CA LYS A 61 16.65 9.36 -0.25
C LYS A 61 17.74 10.01 0.59
N LYS A 62 17.39 11.00 1.42
CA LYS A 62 18.34 11.69 2.28
C LYS A 62 18.94 10.72 3.31
N LYS A 63 18.09 9.99 4.03
CA LYS A 63 18.54 8.97 4.99
C LYS A 63 19.33 7.86 4.31
N SER A 64 18.86 7.40 3.14
CA SER A 64 19.55 6.37 2.36
C SER A 64 20.97 6.81 1.97
N ALA A 65 21.14 8.04 1.50
CA ALA A 65 22.46 8.58 1.14
C ALA A 65 23.37 8.82 2.36
N ALA A 66 22.80 9.11 3.53
CA ALA A 66 23.54 9.27 4.78
C ALA A 66 23.88 7.94 5.48
N GLY A 67 23.31 6.81 5.04
CA GLY A 67 23.41 5.53 5.75
C GLY A 67 22.56 5.46 7.02
N ASP A 68 21.61 6.38 7.21
CA ASP A 68 20.76 6.47 8.39
C ASP A 68 19.61 5.45 8.31
N PHE A 69 19.61 4.46 9.21
CA PHE A 69 18.59 3.42 9.25
C PHE A 69 17.48 3.72 10.30
N PRO A 70 16.19 3.45 10.01
CA PRO A 70 15.64 3.02 8.73
C PRO A 70 15.46 4.19 7.77
N PHE A 71 15.91 4.02 6.53
CA PHE A 71 15.66 4.93 5.40
C PHE A 71 14.40 4.58 4.60
N SER A 72 13.74 3.46 4.91
CA SER A 72 12.47 3.08 4.30
C SER A 72 11.53 2.42 5.31
N ARG A 73 10.23 2.55 5.09
CA ARG A 73 9.17 1.97 5.90
C ARG A 73 8.08 1.40 5.01
N GLU A 74 7.47 0.30 5.44
CA GLU A 74 6.35 -0.33 4.75
C GLU A 74 5.09 -0.25 5.62
N PHE A 75 4.01 0.25 5.01
CA PHE A 75 2.70 0.33 5.64
C PHE A 75 1.81 -0.75 5.05
N ILE A 76 1.22 -1.58 5.89
CA ILE A 76 0.47 -2.77 5.48
C ILE A 76 -0.93 -2.71 6.05
N THR A 77 -1.92 -2.99 5.21
CA THR A 77 -3.30 -3.20 5.61
C THR A 77 -3.91 -4.39 4.88
N GLU A 78 -4.84 -5.06 5.53
CA GLU A 78 -5.65 -6.11 4.93
C GLU A 78 -7.11 -5.70 5.04
N PHE A 79 -7.85 -5.88 3.97
CA PHE A 79 -9.24 -5.46 3.90
C PHE A 79 -10.04 -6.37 2.99
N SER A 80 -11.34 -6.36 3.21
CA SER A 80 -12.32 -6.94 2.30
C SER A 80 -13.19 -5.86 1.69
N LEU A 81 -13.75 -6.13 0.51
CA LEU A 81 -14.74 -5.26 -0.09
C LEU A 81 -16.13 -5.85 -0.02
N LYS A 82 -17.09 -5.06 0.45
CA LYS A 82 -18.51 -5.40 0.49
C LYS A 82 -19.29 -4.47 -0.42
N LYS A 83 -20.28 -4.96 -1.15
CA LYS A 83 -21.18 -4.09 -1.92
C LYS A 83 -22.39 -3.76 -1.09
N ILE A 84 -22.62 -2.47 -0.87
CA ILE A 84 -23.80 -1.94 -0.17
C ILE A 84 -24.41 -0.90 -1.08
N ASN A 85 -25.69 -1.06 -1.42
CA ASN A 85 -26.43 -0.13 -2.29
C ASN A 85 -25.67 0.17 -3.60
N ASN A 86 -25.11 -0.87 -4.21
CA ASN A 86 -24.32 -0.80 -5.45
C ASN A 86 -22.95 -0.11 -5.35
N ASN A 87 -22.53 0.33 -4.16
CA ASN A 87 -21.21 0.92 -3.90
C ASN A 87 -20.30 -0.09 -3.20
N LEU A 88 -19.00 -0.07 -3.51
CA LEU A 88 -17.99 -0.87 -2.80
C LEU A 88 -17.57 -0.15 -1.52
N HIS A 89 -17.65 -0.84 -0.40
CA HIS A 89 -17.24 -0.39 0.91
C HIS A 89 -16.08 -1.26 1.41
N VAL A 90 -15.12 -0.62 2.07
CA VAL A 90 -13.99 -1.28 2.71
C VAL A 90 -14.41 -1.75 4.09
N ASP A 91 -14.18 -3.03 4.36
CA ASP A 91 -14.26 -3.60 5.70
C ASP A 91 -12.86 -4.05 6.10
N VAL A 92 -12.28 -3.37 7.09
CA VAL A 92 -10.91 -3.59 7.53
C VAL A 92 -10.85 -4.89 8.31
N ILE A 93 -9.97 -5.80 7.89
CA ILE A 93 -9.77 -7.06 8.59
C ILE A 93 -8.86 -6.76 9.80
N PRO A 94 -9.32 -6.98 11.04
CA PRO A 94 -8.46 -6.81 12.20
C PRO A 94 -7.26 -7.74 12.05
N LYS A 95 -6.04 -7.20 12.17
CA LYS A 95 -4.87 -8.06 12.37
C LYS A 95 -5.02 -8.69 13.75
N ASP A 96 -5.23 -10.00 13.79
CA ASP A 96 -5.05 -10.75 15.03
C ASP A 96 -3.62 -10.49 15.52
N ARG A 97 -3.52 -9.94 16.74
CA ARG A 97 -2.27 -9.57 17.40
C ARG A 97 -1.50 -10.80 17.87
#